data_AF-A0A0N1LJU1-F1
#
_entry.id   AF-A0A0N1LJU1-F1
#
_cell.length_a   1.000
_cell.length_b   1.000
_cell.length_c   1.000
_cell.angle_alpha   90.00
_cell.angle_beta   90.00
_cell.angle_gamma   90.00
#
_symmetry.space_group_name_H-M   'P 1'
#
loop_
_entity.id
_entity.type
_entity.pdbx_description
1 polymer ?
#
loop_
_entity_poly.entity_id
_entity_poly.type
_entity_poly.pdbx_seq_one_letter_code
_entity_poly.pdbx_strand_id
1 'polypeptide(L)' 'PKERAEIMARNRGILRDLKAATCHDMLTVLKTVDQDLLKAAVAGERFKDYFFANAKDAKIRAFMESMV' A
#
# COMPACT_ATOMS: atom_id res chain seq x y z
N PRO A 1 9.44 25.17 10.71
CA PRO A 1 10.41 25.74 11.68
C PRO A 1 11.07 24.65 12.52
N LYS A 2 12.36 24.76 12.83
CA LYS A 2 13.13 23.70 13.52
C LYS A 2 12.62 23.46 14.94
N GLU A 3 12.14 24.51 15.60
CA GLU A 3 11.60 24.46 16.97
C GLU A 3 10.34 23.59 17.11
N ARG A 4 9.66 23.26 16.00
CA ARG A 4 8.49 22.37 16.00
C ARG A 4 8.78 20.96 15.49
N ALA A 5 10.04 20.65 15.15
CA ALA A 5 10.41 19.40 14.48
C ALA A 5 10.03 18.17 15.30
N GLU A 6 10.29 18.19 16.60
CA GLU A 6 9.99 17.08 17.53
C GLU A 6 8.48 16.86 17.70
N ILE A 7 7.73 17.95 17.88
CA ILE A 7 6.26 17.91 17.98
C ILE A 7 5.67 17.33 16.69
N MET A 8 6.15 17.79 15.53
CA MET A 8 5.71 17.27 14.25
C MET A 8 6.09 15.79 14.05
N ALA A 9 7.27 15.37 14.51
CA ALA A 9 7.68 13.97 14.46
C ALA A 9 6.77 13.08 15.30
N ARG A 10 6.46 13.50 16.53
CA ARG A 10 5.50 12.81 17.40
C ARG A 10 4.12 12.71 16.76
N ASN A 11 3.61 13.83 16.24
CA ASN A 11 2.28 13.86 15.62
C ASN A 11 2.20 12.98 14.35
N ARG A 12 3.28 12.88 13.57
CA ARG A 12 3.34 11.94 12.42
C ARG A 12 3.23 10.48 12.88
N GLY A 13 3.83 10.13 14.01
CA GLY A 13 3.67 8.81 14.62
C GLY A 13 2.21 8.53 14.98
N ILE A 14 1.59 9.46 15.72
CA ILE A 14 0.18 9.36 16.12
C ILE A 14 -0.74 9.23 14.91
N LEU A 15 -0.50 10.02 13.85
CA LEU A 15 -1.29 9.94 12.62
C LEU A 15 -1.17 8.58 11.93
N ARG A 16 0.05 8.00 11.90
CA ARG A 16 0.26 6.65 11.34
C ARG A 16 -0.51 5.61 12.16
N ASP A 17 -0.45 5.69 13.48
CA ASP A 17 -1.09 4.74 14.37
C ASP A 17 -2.63 4.86 14.29
N LEU A 18 -3.14 6.09 14.20
CA LEU A 18 -4.57 6.36 13.93
C LEU A 18 -5.01 5.71 12.61
N LYS A 19 -4.26 5.90 11.52
CA LYS A 19 -4.58 5.29 10.22
C LYS A 19 -4.57 3.77 10.30
N ALA A 20 -3.62 3.18 11.00
CA ALA A 20 -3.56 1.73 11.21
C ALA A 20 -4.75 1.21 12.02
N ALA A 21 -5.26 1.98 12.98
CA ALA A 21 -6.44 1.60 13.77
C ALA A 21 -7.75 1.68 12.97
N THR A 22 -7.83 2.58 11.99
CA THR A 22 -9.07 2.82 11.22
C THR A 22 -9.13 2.10 9.88
N CYS A 23 -8.01 1.58 9.37
CA CYS A 23 -7.93 0.95 8.05
C CYS A 23 -7.52 -0.52 8.16
N HIS A 24 -8.06 -1.35 7.26
CA HIS A 24 -7.56 -2.72 7.08
C HIS A 24 -6.14 -2.73 6.49
N ASP A 25 -5.42 -3.83 6.70
CA ASP A 25 -4.13 -4.05 6.06
C ASP A 25 -4.30 -4.14 4.54
N MET A 26 -3.25 -3.80 3.80
CA MET A 26 -3.32 -3.66 2.35
C MET A 26 -3.69 -4.99 1.65
N LEU A 27 -3.23 -6.14 2.15
CA LEU A 27 -3.55 -7.42 1.52
C LEU A 27 -5.03 -7.75 1.68
N THR A 28 -5.62 -7.46 2.85
CA THR A 28 -7.06 -7.59 3.05
C THR A 28 -7.82 -6.68 2.09
N VAL A 29 -7.44 -5.40 1.98
CA VAL A 29 -8.09 -4.46 1.05
C VAL A 29 -8.04 -4.96 -0.40
N LEU A 30 -6.88 -5.42 -0.87
CA LEU A 30 -6.68 -5.90 -2.23
C LEU A 30 -7.55 -7.14 -2.55
N LYS A 31 -7.82 -7.99 -1.56
CA LYS A 31 -8.70 -9.15 -1.72
C LYS A 31 -10.19 -8.81 -1.67
N THR A 32 -10.58 -7.72 -1.03
CA THR A 32 -11.99 -7.37 -0.79
C THR A 32 -12.51 -6.26 -1.69
N VAL A 33 -11.64 -5.45 -2.29
CA VAL A 33 -12.02 -4.41 -3.24
C VAL A 33 -12.63 -5.03 -4.51
N ASP A 34 -13.39 -4.22 -5.26
CA ASP A 34 -13.83 -4.56 -6.61
C ASP A 34 -12.63 -5.02 -7.46
N GLN A 35 -12.69 -6.26 -7.95
CA GLN A 35 -11.57 -6.89 -8.64
C GLN A 35 -11.39 -6.37 -10.07
N ASP A 36 -12.44 -5.84 -10.70
CA ASP A 36 -12.31 -5.23 -12.03
C ASP A 36 -11.67 -3.85 -11.92
N LEU A 37 -11.99 -3.09 -10.88
CA LEU A 37 -11.26 -1.87 -10.54
C LEU A 37 -9.77 -2.16 -10.29
N LEU A 38 -9.46 -3.20 -9.52
CA LEU A 38 -8.08 -3.56 -9.21
C LEU A 38 -7.31 -4.00 -10.47
N LYS A 39 -7.90 -4.86 -11.31
CA LYS A 39 -7.30 -5.26 -12.59
C LYS A 39 -7.03 -4.06 -13.48
N ALA A 40 -7.99 -3.15 -13.62
CA ALA A 40 -7.81 -1.94 -14.42
C ALA A 40 -6.68 -1.05 -13.87
N ALA A 41 -6.56 -0.92 -12.54
CA ALA A 41 -5.52 -0.13 -11.91
C ALA A 41 -4.10 -0.66 -12.17
N VAL A 42 -3.95 -1.97 -12.41
CA VAL A 42 -2.66 -2.62 -12.66
C VAL A 42 -2.45 -3.06 -14.11
N ALA A 43 -3.36 -2.71 -15.02
CA ALA A 43 -3.33 -3.13 -16.42
C ALA A 43 -2.28 -2.40 -17.30
N GLY A 44 -1.51 -1.47 -16.72
CA GLY A 44 -0.48 -0.73 -17.46
C GLY A 44 0.62 -1.65 -17.99
N GLU A 45 1.06 -1.45 -19.23
CA GLU A 45 2.01 -2.32 -19.93
C GLU A 45 3.32 -2.58 -19.15
N ARG A 46 3.77 -1.59 -18.37
CA ARG A 46 5.02 -1.66 -17.58
C ARG A 46 4.79 -1.95 -16.10
N PHE A 47 3.56 -2.23 -15.68
CA PHE A 47 3.23 -2.50 -14.29
C PHE A 47 4.02 -3.70 -13.78
N LYS A 48 4.00 -4.82 -14.51
CA LYS A 48 4.68 -6.06 -14.12
C LYS A 48 6.17 -5.84 -13.92
N ASP A 49 6.84 -5.22 -14.90
CA ASP A 49 8.28 -4.96 -14.86
C ASP A 49 8.67 -4.17 -13.60
N TYR A 50 7.98 -3.06 -13.35
CA TYR A 50 8.32 -2.18 -12.25
C TYR A 50 7.88 -2.71 -10.90
N PHE A 51 6.68 -3.28 -10.81
CA PHE A 51 6.14 -3.80 -9.57
C PHE A 51 6.96 -5.01 -9.09
N PHE A 52 7.15 -6.02 -9.93
CA PHE A 52 7.84 -7.24 -9.50
C PHE A 52 9.36 -7.07 -9.36
N ALA A 53 9.98 -6.09 -10.02
CA ALA A 53 11.38 -5.76 -9.75
C ALA A 53 11.59 -5.13 -8.35
N ASN A 54 10.59 -4.44 -7.79
CA ASN A 54 10.79 -3.59 -6.60
C ASN A 54 9.93 -3.94 -5.38
N ALA A 55 8.84 -4.68 -5.55
CA ALA A 55 7.95 -5.04 -4.47
C ALA A 55 8.68 -5.85 -3.39
N LYS A 56 8.51 -5.49 -2.12
CA LYS A 56 9.20 -6.13 -0.98
C LYS A 56 8.29 -7.04 -0.15
N ASP A 57 6.98 -6.83 -0.25
CA ASP A 57 6.00 -7.65 0.48
C ASP A 57 5.69 -8.92 -0.33
N ALA A 58 6.18 -10.06 0.16
CA ALA A 58 6.01 -11.35 -0.51
C ALA A 58 4.53 -11.76 -0.66
N LYS A 59 3.65 -11.39 0.28
CA LYS A 59 2.23 -11.75 0.23
C LYS A 59 1.49 -10.93 -0.82
N ILE A 60 1.79 -9.64 -0.89
CA ILE A 60 1.22 -8.77 -1.94
C ILE A 60 1.74 -9.20 -3.31
N ARG A 61 3.04 -9.53 -3.43
CA ARG A 61 3.62 -10.05 -4.69
C ARG A 61 2.90 -11.31 -5.16
N ALA A 62 2.78 -12.32 -4.30
CA ALA A 62 2.12 -13.58 -4.64
C ALA A 62 0.64 -13.36 -5.02
N PHE A 63 -0.06 -12.47 -4.32
CA PHE A 63 -1.43 -12.13 -4.67
C PHE A 63 -1.52 -11.45 -6.04
N MET A 64 -0.65 -10.48 -6.34
CA MET A 64 -0.60 -9.83 -7.65
C MET A 64 -0.24 -10.82 -8.76
N GLU A 65 0.72 -11.74 -8.56
CA GLU A 65 1.07 -12.78 -9.54
C GLU A 65 -0.11 -13.69 -9.89
N SER A 66 -1.00 -13.98 -8.93
CA SER A 66 -2.21 -14.77 -9.20
C SER A 66 -3.27 -14.03 -10.03
N MET A 67 -3.12 -12.71 -10.19
CA MET A 67 -4.11 -11.84 -10.80
C MET A 67 -3.69 -11.31 -12.18
N VAL A 68 -2.39 -11.01 -12.39
CA VAL A 68 -1.88 -10.36 -13.62
C VAL A 68 -1.10 -11.27 -14.55
#